data_AF-A0A6P9E622-F1
#
_entry.id   AF-A0A6P9E622-F1
#
_cell.length_a   1.000
_cell.length_b   1.000
_cell.length_c   1.000
_cell.angle_alpha   90.00
_cell.angle_beta   90.00
_cell.angle_gamma   90.00
#
_symmetry.space_group_name_H-M   'P 1'
#
loop_
_entity.id
_entity.type
_entity.pdbx_description
1 polymer ?
#
loop_
_entity_poly.entity_id
_entity_poly.type
_entity_poly.pdbx_seq_one_letter_code
_entity_poly.pdbx_strand_id
1 'polypeptide(L)'
;MLLSVFGFVSCICHINNSVHSYVSIFFLSNSVFVCVGQRDKREEALRLAQLSAEKPHFSHCLEWLLFTVFDTEITRQNTNKHHVSAPKYANNSSLLEKTCDLIRSFPEYFDVVVSVARKTDGRHWADLFSAAGRSTELFEECLQRRWYRTAACYILVIAKLEGPAVSQYCALRLLQATLDESLYELAGELVRFLLRSGREYEQASTDSDRSSPRFLGYFLSRTSYRKQSLDKSNSLKEQSAHVAPVKNILENHASYLMSGKELSKLVAFVKGTQFDLVEYLQRERYGCARLENFASGLELIGQKLQMGMLQSRLDAEFLLAHMCSVKFKEWIVVLATLLRRSEVLLDLFQHDMRLWKAYSITLQSHLAFSEYHDLLEDLEEKLSSVANLEEK
;
A
#
# COMPACT_ATOMS: atom_id res chain seq x y z
N MET A 1 11.65 31.10 -7.01
CA MET A 1 11.21 29.70 -6.83
C MET A 1 12.18 28.85 -5.98
N LEU A 2 13.21 29.44 -5.35
CA LEU A 2 14.12 28.78 -4.39
C LEU A 2 13.66 28.90 -2.92
N LEU A 3 12.70 29.80 -2.64
CA LEU A 3 12.16 30.02 -1.28
C LEU A 3 11.03 29.06 -0.89
N SER A 4 10.44 28.30 -1.84
CA SER A 4 9.39 27.31 -1.53
C SER A 4 9.93 25.94 -1.12
N VAL A 5 11.21 25.66 -1.37
CA VAL A 5 11.87 24.41 -0.94
C VAL A 5 12.28 24.49 0.54
N PHE A 6 12.72 25.68 1.00
CA PHE A 6 12.95 25.93 2.43
C PHE A 6 11.68 25.81 3.28
N GLY A 7 10.52 26.19 2.72
CA GLY A 7 9.23 26.09 3.43
C GLY A 7 8.75 24.67 3.68
N PHE A 8 9.08 23.71 2.80
CA PHE A 8 8.65 22.32 2.95
C PHE A 8 9.59 21.52 3.88
N VAL A 9 10.88 21.87 3.91
CA VAL A 9 11.83 21.34 4.90
C VAL A 9 11.47 21.83 6.31
N SER A 10 10.98 23.06 6.45
CA SER A 10 10.51 23.60 7.74
C SER A 10 9.31 22.85 8.31
N CYS A 11 8.43 22.30 7.46
CA CYS A 11 7.22 21.60 7.91
C CYS A 11 7.50 20.19 8.46
N ILE A 12 8.58 19.54 8.01
CA ILE A 12 9.08 18.30 8.63
C ILE A 12 9.89 18.60 9.90
N CYS A 13 10.42 19.81 10.05
CA CYS A 13 11.27 20.23 11.17
C CYS A 13 10.55 20.67 12.44
N HIS A 14 9.21 20.72 12.46
CA HIS A 14 8.51 21.05 13.72
C HIS A 14 8.53 19.89 14.74
N ILE A 15 9.11 18.74 14.37
CA ILE A 15 9.36 17.59 15.23
C ILE A 15 10.88 17.35 15.25
N ASN A 16 11.51 17.72 16.36
CA ASN A 16 12.93 17.53 16.74
C ASN A 16 13.96 18.63 16.41
N ASN A 17 14.32 19.34 17.48
CA ASN A 17 15.61 19.98 17.76
C ASN A 17 16.80 19.32 17.04
N SER A 18 17.60 20.09 16.30
CA SER A 18 19.05 20.25 16.55
C SER A 18 19.76 20.93 15.37
N VAL A 19 20.06 22.22 15.51
CA VAL A 19 20.98 22.97 14.61
C VAL A 19 22.37 22.31 14.55
N HIS A 20 22.76 21.59 15.61
CA HIS A 20 24.00 20.82 15.69
C HIS A 20 24.04 19.62 14.73
N SER A 21 22.87 19.03 14.45
CA SER A 21 22.73 17.92 13.49
C SER A 21 23.00 18.41 12.06
N TYR A 22 22.45 19.58 11.69
CA TYR A 22 22.65 20.19 10.37
C TYR A 22 24.10 20.51 10.06
N VAL A 23 24.83 21.09 11.02
CA VAL A 23 26.26 21.37 10.86
C VAL A 23 27.03 20.07 10.65
N SER A 24 26.73 19.03 11.44
CA SER A 24 27.41 17.73 11.33
C SER A 24 27.13 17.03 9.99
N ILE A 25 25.88 17.07 9.51
CA ILE A 25 25.44 16.53 8.21
C ILE A 25 26.15 17.22 7.05
N PHE A 26 26.18 18.56 7.08
CA PHE A 26 26.81 19.37 6.03
C PHE A 26 28.33 19.17 6.00
N PHE A 27 28.98 19.09 7.16
CA PHE A 27 30.43 18.84 7.25
C PHE A 27 30.80 17.45 6.74
N LEU A 28 30.07 16.40 7.15
CA LEU A 28 30.36 15.04 6.70
C LEU A 28 30.18 14.91 5.18
N SER A 29 29.06 15.41 4.67
CA SER A 29 28.75 15.30 3.24
C SER A 29 29.74 16.08 2.38
N ASN A 30 30.16 17.28 2.79
CA ASN A 30 31.20 18.04 2.08
C ASN A 30 32.58 17.36 2.16
N SER A 31 32.94 16.79 3.31
CA SER A 31 34.22 16.09 3.47
C SER A 31 34.29 14.86 2.58
N VAL A 32 33.22 14.06 2.54
CA VAL A 32 33.10 12.91 1.65
C VAL A 32 33.08 13.36 0.19
N PHE A 33 32.32 14.41 -0.16
CA PHE A 33 32.29 14.97 -1.51
C PHE A 33 33.68 15.35 -2.02
N VAL A 34 34.46 16.08 -1.20
CA VAL A 34 35.84 16.46 -1.54
C VAL A 34 36.72 15.24 -1.76
N CYS A 35 36.60 14.21 -0.91
CA CYS A 35 37.39 12.98 -1.04
C CYS A 35 37.00 12.18 -2.29
N VAL A 36 35.71 12.11 -2.65
CA VAL A 36 35.24 11.45 -3.87
C VAL A 36 35.65 12.22 -5.14
N GLY A 37 35.71 13.55 -5.06
CA GLY A 37 36.17 14.42 -6.13
C GLY A 37 37.67 14.31 -6.44
N GLN A 38 38.48 14.00 -5.43
CA GLN A 38 39.92 13.78 -5.60
C GLN A 38 40.18 12.37 -6.14
N ARG A 39 40.93 12.25 -7.26
CA ARG A 39 41.11 11.00 -8.02
C ARG A 39 41.76 9.84 -7.22
N ASP A 40 42.27 10.09 -6.01
CA ASP A 40 43.12 9.16 -5.25
C ASP A 40 42.64 8.86 -3.82
N LYS A 41 41.46 9.37 -3.39
CA LYS A 41 40.99 9.28 -1.99
C LYS A 41 39.68 8.53 -1.79
N ARG A 42 39.38 7.58 -2.68
CA ARG A 42 38.15 6.78 -2.60
C ARG A 42 38.09 5.95 -1.31
N GLU A 43 39.19 5.33 -0.92
CA GLU A 43 39.27 4.51 0.29
C GLU A 43 39.10 5.35 1.56
N GLU A 44 39.65 6.57 1.56
CA GLU A 44 39.47 7.52 2.66
C GLU A 44 38.00 7.98 2.76
N ALA A 45 37.36 8.29 1.63
CA ALA A 45 35.94 8.62 1.57
C ALA A 45 35.07 7.48 2.11
N LEU A 46 35.36 6.23 1.72
CA LEU A 46 34.66 5.04 2.19
C LEU A 46 34.88 4.82 3.68
N ARG A 47 36.12 4.95 4.17
CA ARG A 47 36.43 4.81 5.60
C ARG A 47 35.71 5.87 6.44
N LEU A 48 35.69 7.12 6.00
CA LEU A 48 34.96 8.19 6.68
C LEU A 48 33.45 7.94 6.72
N ALA A 49 32.88 7.47 5.60
CA ALA A 49 31.47 7.11 5.53
C ALA A 49 31.15 5.91 6.43
N GLN A 50 32.00 4.88 6.48
CA GLN A 50 31.85 3.73 7.38
C GLN A 50 31.89 4.13 8.87
N LEU A 51 32.84 4.99 9.26
CA LEU A 51 32.92 5.51 10.63
C LEU A 51 31.69 6.34 11.02
N SER A 52 30.94 6.83 10.03
CA SER A 52 29.78 7.68 10.22
C SER A 52 28.45 6.93 10.04
N ALA A 53 28.48 5.67 9.63
CA ALA A 53 27.27 4.88 9.34
C ALA A 53 26.38 4.69 10.58
N GLU A 54 26.97 4.66 11.78
CA GLU A 54 26.24 4.53 13.04
C GLU A 54 25.60 5.86 13.52
N LYS A 55 25.85 6.98 12.83
CA LYS A 55 25.35 8.29 13.25
C LYS A 55 23.89 8.49 12.83
N PRO A 56 23.09 9.21 13.64
CA PRO A 56 21.75 9.61 13.22
C PRO A 56 21.85 10.47 11.95
N HIS A 57 20.91 10.30 11.03
CA HIS A 57 20.82 11.02 9.75
C HIS A 57 21.94 10.71 8.72
N PHE A 58 22.67 9.61 8.88
CA PHE A 58 23.65 9.17 7.88
C PHE A 58 23.04 9.03 6.47
N SER A 59 21.83 8.45 6.36
CA SER A 59 21.07 8.37 5.10
C SER A 59 20.86 9.73 4.44
N HIS A 60 20.57 10.77 5.23
CA HIS A 60 20.37 12.12 4.73
C HIS A 60 21.68 12.75 4.25
N CYS A 61 22.81 12.42 4.88
CA CYS A 61 24.13 12.85 4.41
C CYS A 61 24.44 12.24 3.03
N LEU A 62 24.17 10.94 2.85
CA LEU A 62 24.36 10.26 1.56
C LEU A 62 23.42 10.80 0.48
N GLU A 63 22.17 11.10 0.84
CA GLU A 63 21.20 11.74 -0.04
C GLU A 63 21.67 13.11 -0.50
N TRP A 64 22.13 13.96 0.43
CA TRP A 64 22.60 15.29 0.12
C TRP A 64 23.88 15.25 -0.73
N LEU A 65 24.81 14.34 -0.41
CA LEU A 65 26.01 14.08 -1.22
C LEU A 65 25.63 13.74 -2.67
N LEU A 66 24.76 12.76 -2.88
CA LEU A 66 24.35 12.34 -4.21
C LEU A 66 23.60 13.46 -4.95
N PHE A 67 22.70 14.16 -4.25
CA PHE A 67 21.98 15.31 -4.79
C PHE A 67 22.93 16.40 -5.27
N THR A 68 23.91 16.80 -4.45
CA THR A 68 24.88 17.85 -4.79
C THR A 68 25.74 17.44 -5.98
N VAL A 69 26.27 16.21 -6.01
CA VAL A 69 27.04 15.71 -7.17
C VAL A 69 26.18 15.74 -8.43
N PHE A 70 24.94 15.26 -8.34
CA PHE A 70 24.05 15.19 -9.48
C PHE A 70 23.65 16.58 -10.01
N ASP A 71 23.31 17.52 -9.13
CA ASP A 71 22.95 18.90 -9.48
C ASP A 71 24.12 19.66 -10.14
N THR A 72 25.35 19.47 -9.64
CA THR A 72 26.55 20.05 -10.27
C THR A 72 26.81 19.49 -11.67
N GLU A 73 26.56 18.21 -11.90
CA GLU A 73 26.71 17.57 -13.21
C GLU A 73 25.64 18.07 -14.20
N ILE A 74 24.38 18.20 -13.78
CA ILE A 74 23.30 18.78 -14.60
C ILE A 74 23.66 20.21 -15.03
N THR A 75 24.14 21.02 -14.09
CA THR A 75 24.52 22.41 -14.36
C THR A 75 25.66 22.49 -15.38
N ARG A 76 26.67 21.63 -15.24
CA ARG A 76 27.82 21.54 -16.17
C ARG A 76 27.42 21.08 -17.57
N GLN A 77 26.47 20.16 -17.69
CA GLN A 77 25.99 19.71 -19.00
C GLN A 77 25.19 20.78 -19.74
N ASN A 78 24.42 21.60 -19.00
CA ASN A 78 23.66 22.70 -19.60
C ASN A 78 24.56 23.83 -20.12
N THR A 79 25.69 24.11 -19.47
CA THR A 79 26.67 25.12 -19.94
C THR A 79 27.48 24.62 -21.14
N ASN A 80 27.82 23.33 -21.18
CA ASN A 80 28.60 22.74 -22.27
C ASN A 80 27.82 22.52 -23.58
N LYS A 81 26.47 22.51 -23.56
CA LYS A 81 25.65 22.45 -24.79
C LYS A 81 25.80 23.67 -25.71
N HIS A 82 26.42 24.76 -25.23
CA HIS A 82 26.71 25.96 -26.03
C HIS A 82 28.09 25.95 -26.72
N HIS A 83 28.94 24.94 -26.49
CA HIS A 83 30.20 24.77 -27.22
C HIS A 83 30.24 23.39 -27.90
N VAL A 84 30.51 23.39 -29.20
CA VAL A 84 30.55 22.19 -30.06
C VAL A 84 31.45 21.11 -29.46
N SER A 85 30.89 19.89 -29.48
CA SER A 85 31.39 18.58 -29.05
C SER A 85 32.90 18.37 -29.14
N ALA A 86 33.55 18.11 -28.01
CA ALA A 86 34.82 17.38 -27.95
C ALA A 86 34.55 15.88 -27.67
N PRO A 87 35.36 14.96 -28.23
CA PRO A 87 35.00 13.55 -28.31
C PRO A 87 35.06 12.85 -26.95
N LYS A 88 34.10 11.93 -26.73
CA LYS A 88 34.01 10.99 -25.60
C LYS A 88 35.13 9.94 -25.67
N TYR A 89 36.37 10.35 -25.43
CA TYR A 89 37.48 9.43 -25.20
C TYR A 89 38.25 9.89 -23.96
N ALA A 90 37.82 9.41 -22.79
CA ALA A 90 38.69 9.22 -21.64
C ALA A 90 37.97 8.32 -20.63
N ASN A 91 38.63 7.22 -20.29
CA ASN A 91 38.24 6.16 -19.37
C ASN A 91 38.20 6.64 -17.90
N ASN A 92 37.46 7.71 -17.62
CA ASN A 92 37.29 8.27 -16.29
C ASN A 92 35.81 8.17 -15.92
N SER A 93 35.50 7.30 -14.95
CA SER A 93 34.15 7.24 -14.38
C SER A 93 33.72 8.63 -13.93
N SER A 94 32.48 9.00 -14.26
CA SER A 94 31.93 10.30 -13.88
C SER A 94 31.95 10.44 -12.36
N LEU A 95 32.01 11.68 -11.84
CA LEU A 95 31.95 11.91 -10.40
C LEU A 95 30.67 11.30 -9.79
N LEU A 96 29.59 11.31 -10.58
CA LEU A 96 28.32 10.67 -10.26
C LEU A 96 28.46 9.15 -10.11
N GLU A 97 29.08 8.45 -11.06
CA GLU A 97 29.36 7.00 -10.95
C GLU A 97 30.17 6.68 -9.70
N LYS A 98 31.25 7.44 -9.43
CA LYS A 98 32.07 7.23 -8.23
C LYS A 98 31.29 7.41 -6.94
N THR A 99 30.38 8.38 -6.93
CA THR A 99 29.50 8.66 -5.79
C THR A 99 28.49 7.53 -5.61
N CYS A 100 27.84 7.08 -6.69
CA CYS A 100 26.93 5.93 -6.64
C CYS A 100 27.65 4.68 -6.14
N ASP A 101 28.86 4.38 -6.62
CA ASP A 101 29.62 3.24 -6.15
C ASP A 101 30.01 3.32 -4.67
N LEU A 102 30.37 4.52 -4.18
CA LEU A 102 30.63 4.74 -2.76
C LEU A 102 29.38 4.40 -1.93
N ILE A 103 28.24 5.00 -2.31
CA ILE A 103 26.97 4.84 -1.58
C ILE A 103 26.48 3.38 -1.66
N ARG A 104 26.76 2.65 -2.75
CA ARG A 104 26.40 1.23 -2.91
C ARG A 104 27.01 0.31 -1.86
N SER A 105 28.04 0.77 -1.14
CA SER A 105 28.63 0.05 0.00
C SER A 105 27.72 0.04 1.25
N PHE A 106 26.61 0.77 1.23
CA PHE A 106 25.71 0.96 2.37
C PHE A 106 24.28 0.46 2.07
N PRO A 107 23.56 -0.08 3.06
CA PRO A 107 22.19 -0.59 2.88
C PRO A 107 21.20 0.51 2.46
N GLU A 108 21.46 1.78 2.80
CA GLU A 108 20.64 2.94 2.47
C GLU A 108 20.65 3.30 0.98
N TYR A 109 21.53 2.69 0.17
CA TYR A 109 21.73 3.03 -1.24
C TYR A 109 20.42 3.17 -2.04
N PHE A 110 19.54 2.19 -1.91
CA PHE A 110 18.30 2.14 -2.68
C PHE A 110 17.32 3.23 -2.27
N ASP A 111 17.25 3.57 -0.99
CA ASP A 111 16.40 4.66 -0.49
C ASP A 111 16.96 6.02 -0.89
N VAL A 112 18.29 6.18 -0.80
CA VAL A 112 19.01 7.39 -1.22
C VAL A 112 18.79 7.69 -2.69
N VAL A 113 19.01 6.72 -3.59
CA VAL A 113 18.85 6.92 -5.04
C VAL A 113 17.44 7.34 -5.41
N VAL A 114 16.42 6.65 -4.89
CA VAL A 114 15.02 6.98 -5.20
C VAL A 114 14.56 8.28 -4.56
N SER A 115 15.07 8.62 -3.38
CA SER A 115 14.80 9.91 -2.72
C SER A 115 15.35 11.07 -3.55
N VAL A 116 16.61 10.98 -4.02
CA VAL A 116 17.21 11.99 -4.90
C VAL A 116 16.43 12.11 -6.20
N ALA A 117 16.05 10.99 -6.83
CA ALA A 117 15.21 11.02 -8.03
C ALA A 117 13.90 11.79 -7.76
N ARG A 118 13.17 11.47 -6.69
CA ARG A 118 11.89 12.10 -6.37
C ARG A 118 11.99 13.58 -5.97
N LYS A 119 13.17 14.05 -5.58
CA LYS A 119 13.45 15.47 -5.23
C LYS A 119 14.04 16.28 -6.39
N THR A 120 14.29 15.65 -7.54
CA THR A 120 14.90 16.29 -8.72
C THR A 120 13.97 16.30 -9.92
N ASP A 121 14.26 17.15 -10.93
CA ASP A 121 13.47 17.17 -12.16
C ASP A 121 13.70 15.88 -12.95
N GLY A 122 12.61 15.14 -13.20
CA GLY A 122 12.69 13.86 -13.89
C GLY A 122 13.13 13.92 -15.35
N ARG A 123 13.35 15.10 -15.95
CA ARG A 123 14.06 15.22 -17.23
C ARG A 123 15.49 14.66 -17.16
N HIS A 124 16.12 14.73 -15.99
CA HIS A 124 17.50 14.31 -15.78
C HIS A 124 17.61 12.89 -15.18
N TRP A 125 16.50 12.22 -14.86
CA TRP A 125 16.56 10.88 -14.25
C TRP A 125 17.31 9.87 -15.11
N ALA A 126 17.27 9.97 -16.45
CA ALA A 126 18.06 9.10 -17.31
C ALA A 126 19.58 9.18 -17.00
N ASP A 127 20.08 10.38 -16.70
CA ASP A 127 21.48 10.59 -16.35
C ASP A 127 21.80 9.99 -14.97
N LEU A 128 20.91 10.18 -13.97
CA LEU A 128 21.05 9.58 -12.63
C LEU A 128 21.10 8.05 -12.70
N PHE A 129 20.15 7.44 -13.39
CA PHE A 129 20.02 5.99 -13.47
C PHE A 129 21.04 5.35 -14.43
N SER A 130 21.70 6.13 -15.30
CA SER A 130 22.87 5.66 -16.05
C SER A 130 24.07 5.35 -15.14
N ALA A 131 24.21 6.08 -14.03
CA ALA A 131 25.28 5.88 -13.03
C ALA A 131 24.84 4.98 -11.86
N ALA A 132 23.58 5.09 -11.41
CA ALA A 132 23.08 4.34 -10.28
C ALA A 132 22.74 2.86 -10.61
N GLY A 133 22.46 2.56 -11.88
CA GLY A 133 21.93 1.27 -12.32
C GLY A 133 20.46 1.38 -12.73
N ARG A 134 19.94 0.35 -13.42
CA ARG A 134 18.58 0.40 -13.99
C ARG A 134 17.53 0.46 -12.89
N SER A 135 16.49 1.27 -13.07
CA SER A 135 15.42 1.42 -12.09
C SER A 135 14.67 0.11 -11.79
N THR A 136 14.45 -0.74 -12.79
CA THR A 136 13.88 -2.09 -12.60
C THR A 136 14.79 -3.00 -11.80
N GLU A 137 16.11 -3.01 -12.04
CA GLU A 137 17.05 -3.83 -11.26
C GLU A 137 17.07 -3.42 -9.78
N LEU A 138 17.08 -2.11 -9.51
CA LEU A 138 16.99 -1.58 -8.14
C LEU A 138 15.65 -1.90 -7.47
N PHE A 139 14.56 -1.89 -8.23
CA PHE A 139 13.25 -2.32 -7.76
C PHE A 139 13.23 -3.81 -7.41
N GLU A 140 13.79 -4.68 -8.26
CA GLU A 140 13.84 -6.13 -8.01
C GLU A 140 14.62 -6.44 -6.72
N GLU A 141 15.76 -5.80 -6.53
CA GLU A 141 16.54 -5.94 -5.28
C GLU A 141 15.74 -5.50 -4.05
N CYS A 142 15.02 -4.37 -4.13
CA CYS A 142 14.15 -3.94 -3.04
C CYS A 142 13.04 -4.96 -2.77
N LEU A 143 12.45 -5.54 -3.82
CA LEU A 143 11.38 -6.53 -3.70
C LEU A 143 11.89 -7.82 -3.04
N GLN A 144 13.06 -8.32 -3.46
CA GLN A 144 13.70 -9.51 -2.88
C GLN A 144 14.06 -9.31 -1.40
N ARG A 145 14.53 -8.11 -1.05
CA ARG A 145 14.87 -7.72 0.33
C ARG A 145 13.66 -7.36 1.19
N ARG A 146 12.44 -7.42 0.64
CA ARG A 146 11.18 -7.04 1.30
C ARG A 146 11.11 -5.56 1.71
N TRP A 147 11.86 -4.69 1.04
CA TRP A 147 11.81 -3.24 1.22
C TRP A 147 10.69 -2.62 0.40
N TYR A 148 9.45 -3.02 0.69
CA TYR A 148 8.28 -2.72 -0.13
C TYR A 148 7.97 -1.22 -0.26
N ARG A 149 8.20 -0.43 0.79
CA ARG A 149 7.98 1.03 0.73
C ARG A 149 8.95 1.70 -0.24
N THR A 150 10.23 1.31 -0.21
CA THR A 150 11.25 1.81 -1.14
C THR A 150 10.97 1.31 -2.56
N ALA A 151 10.59 0.03 -2.74
CA ALA A 151 10.15 -0.51 -4.02
C ALA A 151 8.97 0.28 -4.61
N ALA A 152 7.98 0.67 -3.79
CA ALA A 152 6.85 1.49 -4.24
C ALA A 152 7.29 2.87 -4.75
N CYS A 153 8.32 3.47 -4.14
CA CYS A 153 8.89 4.74 -4.62
C CYS A 153 9.50 4.62 -6.04
N TYR A 154 10.08 3.45 -6.37
CA TYR A 154 10.67 3.20 -7.69
C TYR A 154 9.62 3.05 -8.81
N ILE A 155 8.37 2.70 -8.49
CA ILE A 155 7.29 2.53 -9.49
C ILE A 155 7.11 3.80 -10.35
N LEU A 156 7.17 4.99 -9.74
CA LEU A 156 7.06 6.27 -10.45
C LEU A 156 8.26 6.57 -11.34
N VAL A 157 9.45 6.17 -10.89
CA VAL A 157 10.68 6.30 -11.68
C VAL A 157 10.60 5.40 -12.91
N ILE A 158 10.23 4.13 -12.73
CA ILE A 158 10.07 3.15 -13.81
C ILE A 158 9.03 3.64 -14.81
N ALA A 159 7.90 4.20 -14.35
CA ALA A 159 6.86 4.74 -15.23
C ALA A 159 7.40 5.80 -16.19
N LYS A 160 8.36 6.62 -15.72
CA LYS A 160 8.95 7.70 -16.50
C LYS A 160 10.10 7.24 -17.39
N LEU A 161 10.96 6.34 -16.91
CA LEU A 161 12.18 5.93 -17.62
C LEU A 161 11.96 4.75 -18.58
N GLU A 162 11.18 3.76 -18.15
CA GLU A 162 10.99 2.49 -18.86
C GLU A 162 9.59 2.38 -19.46
N GLY A 163 8.66 3.18 -18.95
CA GLY A 163 7.31 3.33 -19.50
C GLY A 163 6.21 2.75 -18.61
N PRO A 164 4.95 3.10 -18.92
CA PRO A 164 3.80 2.76 -18.09
C PRO A 164 3.54 1.26 -17.98
N ALA A 165 3.73 0.50 -19.07
CA ALA A 165 3.48 -0.94 -19.07
C ALA A 165 4.42 -1.69 -18.10
N VAL A 166 5.71 -1.33 -18.09
CA VAL A 166 6.70 -1.92 -17.17
C VAL A 166 6.38 -1.55 -15.73
N SER A 167 6.06 -0.27 -15.48
CA SER A 167 5.66 0.22 -14.15
C SER A 167 4.42 -0.50 -13.62
N GLN A 168 3.40 -0.69 -14.46
CA GLN A 168 2.18 -1.40 -14.08
C GLN A 168 2.48 -2.87 -13.72
N TYR A 169 3.31 -3.56 -14.50
CA TYR A 169 3.73 -4.92 -14.20
C TYR A 169 4.45 -5.01 -12.84
N CYS A 170 5.42 -4.11 -12.59
CA CYS A 170 6.11 -4.03 -11.29
C CYS A 170 5.14 -3.73 -10.14
N ALA A 171 4.20 -2.82 -10.33
CA ALA A 171 3.22 -2.45 -9.31
C ALA A 171 2.24 -3.60 -8.98
N LEU A 172 1.82 -4.39 -9.97
CA LEU A 172 0.99 -5.59 -9.74
C LEU A 172 1.76 -6.65 -8.94
N ARG A 173 3.04 -6.88 -9.26
CA ARG A 173 3.89 -7.81 -8.50
C ARG A 173 4.13 -7.34 -7.06
N LEU A 174 4.35 -6.04 -6.88
CA LEU A 174 4.49 -5.45 -5.55
C LEU A 174 3.18 -5.51 -4.76
N LEU A 175 2.03 -5.33 -5.42
CA LEU A 175 0.73 -5.49 -4.78
C LEU A 175 0.54 -6.91 -4.24
N GLN A 176 0.85 -7.93 -5.04
CA GLN A 176 0.79 -9.34 -4.59
C GLN A 176 1.65 -9.55 -3.34
N ALA A 177 2.91 -9.12 -3.39
CA ALA A 177 3.85 -9.28 -2.26
C ALA A 177 3.42 -8.51 -1.01
N THR A 178 2.81 -7.33 -1.14
CA THR A 178 2.33 -6.56 0.01
C THR A 178 1.07 -7.16 0.63
N LEU A 179 0.20 -7.81 -0.16
CA LEU A 179 -0.94 -8.56 0.35
C LEU A 179 -0.50 -9.83 1.11
N ASP A 180 0.47 -10.56 0.56
CA ASP A 180 1.04 -11.76 1.20
C ASP A 180 1.62 -11.44 2.59
N GLU A 181 2.30 -10.29 2.73
CA GLU A 181 2.87 -9.81 4.00
C GLU A 181 1.88 -9.00 4.85
N SER A 182 0.60 -8.93 4.47
CA SER A 182 -0.47 -8.21 5.18
C SER A 182 -0.21 -6.69 5.36
N LEU A 183 0.54 -6.06 4.46
CA LEU A 183 0.84 -4.62 4.46
C LEU A 183 -0.27 -3.83 3.77
N TYR A 184 -1.47 -3.83 4.35
CA TYR A 184 -2.69 -3.37 3.69
C TYR A 184 -2.76 -1.86 3.40
N GLU A 185 -2.08 -1.03 4.18
CA GLU A 185 -2.00 0.41 3.88
C GLU A 185 -1.26 0.67 2.55
N LEU A 186 -0.10 0.03 2.39
CA LEU A 186 0.70 0.12 1.18
C LEU A 186 -0.02 -0.54 -0.01
N ALA A 187 -0.65 -1.70 0.22
CA ALA A 187 -1.47 -2.34 -0.80
C ALA A 187 -2.59 -1.41 -1.31
N GLY A 188 -3.26 -0.68 -0.41
CA GLY A 188 -4.27 0.32 -0.78
C GLY A 188 -3.70 1.50 -1.59
N GLU A 189 -2.49 1.95 -1.28
CA GLU A 189 -1.78 2.95 -2.09
C GLU A 189 -1.49 2.43 -3.50
N LEU A 190 -1.04 1.18 -3.63
CA LEU A 190 -0.77 0.54 -4.91
C LEU A 190 -2.05 0.31 -5.73
N VAL A 191 -3.15 -0.11 -5.10
CA VAL A 191 -4.47 -0.23 -5.75
C VAL A 191 -4.89 1.13 -6.32
N ARG A 192 -4.81 2.20 -5.53
CA ARG A 192 -5.14 3.56 -5.98
C ARG A 192 -4.25 4.02 -7.12
N PHE A 193 -2.95 3.71 -7.07
CA PHE A 193 -2.02 3.98 -8.17
C PHE A 193 -2.44 3.23 -9.44
N LEU A 194 -2.60 1.90 -9.38
CA LEU A 194 -2.95 1.06 -10.53
C LEU A 194 -4.28 1.45 -11.19
N LEU A 195 -5.31 1.74 -10.39
CA LEU A 195 -6.63 2.16 -10.89
C LEU A 195 -6.62 3.57 -11.50
N ARG A 196 -5.70 4.44 -11.06
CA ARG A 196 -5.54 5.80 -11.60
C ARG A 196 -4.68 5.81 -12.85
N SER A 197 -3.54 5.13 -12.83
CA SER A 197 -2.60 5.04 -13.95
C SER A 197 -3.29 4.50 -15.20
N GLY A 198 -4.19 3.51 -15.07
CA GLY A 198 -4.99 3.04 -16.20
C GLY A 198 -5.80 4.13 -16.92
N ARG A 199 -6.21 5.21 -16.22
CA ARG A 199 -7.02 6.29 -16.80
C ARG A 199 -6.20 7.40 -17.45
N GLU A 200 -5.03 7.72 -16.90
CA GLU A 200 -4.20 8.85 -17.37
C GLU A 200 -3.42 8.53 -18.66
N TYR A 201 -3.06 7.26 -18.88
CA TYR A 201 -2.34 6.86 -20.11
C TYR A 201 -3.26 6.70 -21.33
N GLU A 202 -4.55 6.37 -21.13
CA GLU A 202 -5.55 6.32 -22.21
C GLU A 202 -5.79 7.71 -22.85
N GLN A 203 -5.75 8.79 -22.06
CA GLN A 203 -5.95 10.16 -22.54
C GLN A 203 -4.73 10.74 -23.26
N ALA A 204 -3.52 10.29 -22.92
CA ALA A 204 -2.29 10.74 -23.58
C ALA A 204 -2.10 10.13 -24.98
N SER A 205 -2.70 8.96 -25.26
CA SER A 205 -2.64 8.32 -26.58
C SER A 205 -3.59 8.92 -27.62
N THR A 206 -4.63 9.65 -27.20
CA THR A 206 -5.63 10.24 -28.11
C THR A 206 -5.36 11.70 -28.48
N ASP A 207 -4.42 12.37 -27.83
CA ASP A 207 -4.20 13.82 -27.96
C ASP A 207 -2.74 14.10 -28.36
N SER A 208 -2.35 13.64 -29.55
CA SER A 208 -1.01 13.83 -30.12
C SER A 208 -0.84 15.19 -30.81
N ASP A 209 -1.50 16.26 -30.35
CA ASP A 209 -1.26 17.63 -30.84
C ASP A 209 -1.75 18.68 -29.84
N ARG A 210 -1.09 18.82 -28.69
CA ARG A 210 -0.86 20.13 -28.06
C ARG A 210 0.12 20.08 -26.90
N SER A 211 0.94 21.12 -26.86
CA SER A 211 2.11 21.31 -26.03
C SER A 211 1.85 21.34 -24.50
N SER A 212 2.77 20.67 -23.80
CA SER A 212 3.13 20.78 -22.37
C SER A 212 2.17 20.21 -21.31
N PRO A 213 2.50 19.07 -20.66
CA PRO A 213 1.76 18.61 -19.49
C PRO A 213 2.26 19.35 -18.23
N ARG A 214 1.36 20.09 -17.59
CA ARG A 214 1.57 20.70 -16.27
C ARG A 214 1.47 19.60 -15.20
N PHE A 215 2.62 19.04 -14.82
CA PHE A 215 2.77 17.95 -13.84
C PHE A 215 2.66 18.40 -12.36
N LEU A 216 2.16 19.60 -12.08
CA LEU A 216 2.06 20.15 -10.71
C LEU A 216 0.61 20.23 -10.25
N GLY A 217 0.09 19.10 -9.77
CA GLY A 217 -1.24 19.01 -9.14
C GLY A 217 -1.43 17.77 -8.26
N TYR A 218 -0.37 17.06 -7.90
CA TYR A 218 -0.43 15.97 -6.93
C TYR A 218 -0.41 16.61 -5.54
N PHE A 219 -1.51 16.44 -4.78
CA PHE A 219 -1.80 17.01 -3.46
C PHE A 219 -2.58 18.34 -3.42
N LEU A 220 -3.75 18.41 -4.06
CA LEU A 220 -4.89 19.12 -3.46
C LEU A 220 -6.20 18.37 -3.77
N SER A 221 -6.84 17.91 -2.70
CA SER A 221 -8.18 17.35 -2.70
C SER A 221 -9.18 18.32 -3.35
N ARG A 222 -9.93 17.84 -4.35
CA ARG A 222 -11.27 18.36 -4.65
C ARG A 222 -12.14 17.23 -5.18
N THR A 223 -13.03 16.76 -4.31
CA THR A 223 -14.26 16.09 -4.68
C THR A 223 -15.05 17.01 -5.61
N SER A 224 -15.33 16.58 -6.83
CA SER A 224 -16.44 17.14 -7.60
C SER A 224 -16.96 16.10 -8.58
N TYR A 225 -18.13 15.57 -8.24
CA TYR A 225 -18.96 14.82 -9.16
C TYR A 225 -19.37 15.76 -10.30
N ARG A 226 -18.77 15.60 -11.48
CA ARG A 226 -19.29 16.23 -12.70
C ARG A 226 -19.69 15.14 -13.68
N LYS A 227 -21.01 15.01 -13.83
CA LYS A 227 -21.73 14.26 -14.88
C LYS A 227 -21.13 14.62 -16.24
N GLN A 228 -20.67 13.63 -17.01
CA GLN A 228 -20.50 13.78 -18.45
C GLN A 228 -20.98 12.51 -19.16
N SER A 229 -21.89 12.72 -20.08
CA SER A 229 -22.68 11.76 -20.83
C SER A 229 -21.98 11.33 -22.11
N LEU A 230 -22.22 10.07 -22.46
CA LEU A 230 -22.27 9.48 -23.80
C LEU A 230 -20.96 9.45 -24.63
N ASP A 231 -20.18 8.37 -24.43
CA ASP A 231 -19.50 7.60 -25.48
C ASP A 231 -19.02 6.27 -24.86
N LYS A 232 -19.85 5.22 -24.94
CA LYS A 232 -19.86 4.11 -23.96
C LYS A 232 -19.46 2.72 -24.49
N SER A 233 -19.01 2.55 -25.73
CA SER A 233 -18.79 1.19 -26.28
C SER A 233 -17.32 0.74 -26.33
N ASN A 234 -16.36 1.62 -26.59
CA ASN A 234 -14.94 1.23 -26.69
C ASN A 234 -14.12 1.45 -25.40
N SER A 235 -14.44 2.48 -24.59
CA SER A 235 -13.68 2.75 -23.35
C SER A 235 -13.95 1.75 -22.22
N LEU A 236 -15.12 1.10 -22.20
CA LEU A 236 -15.45 0.09 -21.18
C LEU A 236 -14.64 -1.19 -21.33
N LYS A 237 -14.27 -1.58 -22.56
CA LYS A 237 -13.48 -2.80 -22.80
C LYS A 237 -12.04 -2.63 -22.33
N GLU A 238 -11.44 -1.46 -22.53
CA GLU A 238 -10.03 -1.22 -22.21
C GLU A 238 -9.82 -0.82 -20.74
N GLN A 239 -10.74 -0.03 -20.17
CA GLN A 239 -10.80 0.20 -18.70
C GLN A 239 -10.97 -1.10 -17.92
N SER A 240 -11.68 -2.08 -18.48
CA SER A 240 -11.79 -3.41 -17.86
C SER A 240 -10.46 -4.18 -17.85
N ALA A 241 -9.57 -3.95 -18.82
CA ALA A 241 -8.34 -4.71 -18.97
C ALA A 241 -7.31 -4.42 -17.86
N HIS A 242 -7.23 -3.17 -17.38
CA HIS A 242 -6.33 -2.79 -16.29
C HIS A 242 -6.96 -2.97 -14.90
N VAL A 243 -8.29 -2.89 -14.80
CA VAL A 243 -9.03 -3.06 -13.55
C VAL A 243 -9.19 -4.54 -13.20
N ALA A 244 -9.37 -5.42 -14.19
CA ALA A 244 -9.60 -6.84 -13.96
C ALA A 244 -8.43 -7.55 -13.23
N PRO A 245 -7.15 -7.34 -13.57
CA PRO A 245 -6.04 -7.94 -12.83
C PRO A 245 -6.01 -7.51 -11.36
N VAL A 246 -6.23 -6.22 -11.09
CA VAL A 246 -6.28 -5.68 -9.72
C VAL A 246 -7.44 -6.31 -8.95
N LYS A 247 -8.64 -6.32 -9.54
CA LYS A 247 -9.82 -6.93 -8.93
C LYS A 247 -9.58 -8.41 -8.64
N ASN A 248 -9.03 -9.17 -9.60
CA ASN A 248 -8.72 -10.59 -9.44
C ASN A 248 -7.71 -10.84 -8.31
N ILE A 249 -6.63 -10.07 -8.20
CA ILE A 249 -5.65 -10.19 -7.11
C ILE A 249 -6.32 -9.96 -5.75
N LEU A 250 -7.14 -8.91 -5.63
CA LEU A 250 -7.86 -8.59 -4.39
C LEU A 250 -8.89 -9.66 -4.03
N GLU A 251 -9.65 -10.15 -5.00
CA GLU A 251 -10.64 -11.22 -4.79
C GLU A 251 -9.96 -12.54 -4.39
N ASN A 252 -8.84 -12.91 -5.01
CA ASN A 252 -8.07 -14.09 -4.62
C ASN A 252 -7.54 -13.98 -3.18
N HIS A 253 -7.05 -12.79 -2.80
CA HIS A 253 -6.61 -12.54 -1.43
C HIS A 253 -7.75 -12.61 -0.42
N ALA A 254 -8.92 -12.04 -0.76
CA ALA A 254 -10.12 -12.15 0.06
C ALA A 254 -10.54 -13.62 0.25
N SER A 255 -10.48 -14.42 -0.83
CA SER A 255 -10.77 -15.86 -0.78
C SER A 255 -9.77 -16.63 0.09
N TYR A 256 -8.48 -16.28 0.02
CA TYR A 256 -7.46 -16.83 0.90
C TYR A 256 -7.73 -16.51 2.38
N LEU A 257 -8.04 -15.26 2.71
CA LEU A 257 -8.37 -14.87 4.09
C LEU A 257 -9.66 -15.52 4.59
N MET A 258 -10.68 -15.63 3.74
CA MET A 258 -11.97 -16.24 4.08
C MET A 258 -11.88 -17.75 4.25
N SER A 259 -11.14 -18.46 3.40
CA SER A 259 -10.90 -19.89 3.54
C SER A 259 -10.07 -20.20 4.79
N GLY A 260 -9.06 -19.37 5.06
CA GLY A 260 -8.28 -19.42 6.29
C GLY A 260 -9.03 -18.93 7.53
N LYS A 261 -10.23 -18.34 7.42
CA LYS A 261 -10.97 -17.71 8.53
C LYS A 261 -10.14 -16.65 9.29
N GLU A 262 -9.23 -15.95 8.60
CA GLU A 262 -8.35 -14.91 9.15
C GLU A 262 -9.08 -13.56 9.23
N LEU A 263 -10.09 -13.48 10.09
CA LEU A 263 -11.09 -12.41 10.09
C LEU A 263 -10.53 -11.02 10.43
N SER A 264 -9.62 -10.91 11.39
CA SER A 264 -9.00 -9.61 11.72
C SER A 264 -8.15 -9.08 10.56
N LYS A 265 -7.43 -9.97 9.85
CA LYS A 265 -6.69 -9.61 8.64
C LYS A 265 -7.63 -9.21 7.50
N LEU A 266 -8.78 -9.88 7.36
CA LEU A 266 -9.80 -9.51 6.39
C LEU A 266 -10.34 -8.10 6.65
N VAL A 267 -10.64 -7.75 7.90
CA VAL A 267 -11.09 -6.39 8.24
C VAL A 267 -10.01 -5.36 7.96
N ALA A 268 -8.75 -5.63 8.34
CA ALA A 268 -7.62 -4.75 8.05
C ALA A 268 -7.42 -4.59 6.52
N PHE A 269 -7.55 -5.67 5.76
CA PHE A 269 -7.50 -5.68 4.29
C PHE A 269 -8.59 -4.81 3.68
N VAL A 270 -9.85 -5.01 4.07
CA VAL A 270 -10.99 -4.23 3.56
C VAL A 270 -10.83 -2.75 3.87
N LYS A 271 -10.44 -2.41 5.11
CA LYS A 271 -10.19 -1.01 5.52
C LYS A 271 -9.01 -0.39 4.78
N GLY A 272 -7.90 -1.12 4.61
CA GLY A 272 -6.68 -0.60 3.99
C GLY A 272 -6.80 -0.41 2.47
N THR A 273 -7.48 -1.34 1.80
CA THR A 273 -7.60 -1.34 0.33
C THR A 273 -8.90 -0.74 -0.20
N GLN A 274 -9.89 -0.50 0.67
CA GLN A 274 -11.26 -0.12 0.27
C GLN A 274 -11.95 -1.16 -0.62
N PHE A 275 -11.64 -2.44 -0.40
CA PHE A 275 -12.24 -3.55 -1.13
C PHE A 275 -13.74 -3.65 -0.86
N ASP A 276 -14.55 -3.83 -1.91
CA ASP A 276 -16.00 -4.03 -1.77
C ASP A 276 -16.31 -5.46 -1.33
N LEU A 277 -16.30 -5.65 -0.01
CA LEU A 277 -16.59 -6.95 0.60
C LEU A 277 -18.04 -7.41 0.32
N VAL A 278 -18.99 -6.49 0.18
CA VAL A 278 -20.42 -6.84 -0.04
C VAL A 278 -20.59 -7.43 -1.43
N GLU A 279 -20.06 -6.77 -2.47
CA GLU A 279 -20.12 -7.26 -3.86
C GLU A 279 -19.43 -8.62 -4.01
N TYR A 280 -18.31 -8.82 -3.31
CA TYR A 280 -17.58 -10.08 -3.29
C TYR A 280 -18.38 -11.21 -2.61
N LEU A 281 -18.87 -10.98 -1.38
CA LEU A 281 -19.62 -11.99 -0.62
C LEU A 281 -20.92 -12.40 -1.31
N GLN A 282 -21.57 -11.50 -2.06
CA GLN A 282 -22.75 -11.85 -2.86
C GLN A 282 -22.45 -12.89 -3.94
N ARG A 283 -21.25 -12.83 -4.55
CA ARG A 283 -20.79 -13.76 -5.58
C ARG A 283 -20.29 -15.08 -4.96
N GLU A 284 -19.62 -14.99 -3.81
CA GLU A 284 -18.94 -16.12 -3.18
C GLU A 284 -19.78 -16.87 -2.12
N ARG A 285 -21.10 -16.64 -2.10
CA ARG A 285 -22.04 -17.20 -1.11
C ARG A 285 -21.94 -18.70 -0.87
N TYR A 286 -21.58 -19.46 -1.89
CA TYR A 286 -21.45 -20.93 -1.84
C TYR A 286 -19.99 -21.42 -1.95
N GLY A 287 -19.02 -20.49 -1.96
CA GLY A 287 -17.61 -20.76 -2.16
C GLY A 287 -16.81 -20.81 -0.84
N CYS A 288 -15.68 -20.11 -0.80
CA CYS A 288 -14.72 -20.14 0.31
C CYS A 288 -15.28 -19.63 1.65
N ALA A 289 -16.40 -18.91 1.63
CA ALA A 289 -17.04 -18.39 2.82
C ALA A 289 -17.89 -19.43 3.55
N ARG A 290 -18.19 -20.59 2.97
CA ARG A 290 -19.07 -21.59 3.57
C ARG A 290 -18.57 -22.06 4.95
N LEU A 291 -19.50 -22.29 5.88
CA LEU A 291 -19.25 -22.95 7.15
C LEU A 291 -19.78 -24.39 7.05
N GLU A 292 -19.02 -25.37 7.56
CA GLU A 292 -19.42 -26.77 7.48
C GLU A 292 -20.63 -27.06 8.37
N ASN A 293 -20.53 -26.66 9.64
CA ASN A 293 -21.60 -26.73 10.61
C ASN A 293 -21.47 -25.59 11.62
N PHE A 294 -22.58 -25.27 12.31
CA PHE A 294 -22.65 -24.14 13.23
C PHE A 294 -21.70 -24.29 14.44
N ALA A 295 -21.67 -25.45 15.09
CA ALA A 295 -20.88 -25.68 16.30
C ALA A 295 -19.37 -25.51 16.04
N SER A 296 -18.83 -26.21 15.03
CA SER A 296 -17.43 -26.09 14.63
C SER A 296 -17.10 -24.69 14.13
N GLY A 297 -18.03 -24.04 13.43
CA GLY A 297 -17.87 -22.66 12.97
C GLY A 297 -17.77 -21.67 14.14
N LEU A 298 -18.65 -21.79 15.13
CA LEU A 298 -18.68 -20.95 16.33
C LEU A 298 -17.39 -21.09 17.13
N GLU A 299 -16.94 -22.32 17.36
CA GLU A 299 -15.70 -22.59 18.09
C GLU A 299 -14.47 -22.08 17.33
N LEU A 300 -14.32 -22.42 16.04
CA LEU A 300 -13.18 -22.01 15.23
C LEU A 300 -13.07 -20.48 15.11
N ILE A 301 -14.19 -19.82 14.83
CA ILE A 301 -14.22 -18.36 14.68
C ILE A 301 -14.01 -17.67 16.03
N GLY A 302 -14.59 -18.19 17.11
CA GLY A 302 -14.36 -17.70 18.47
C GLY A 302 -12.89 -17.78 18.88
N GLN A 303 -12.22 -18.90 18.60
CA GLN A 303 -10.80 -19.08 18.86
C GLN A 303 -9.93 -18.12 18.04
N LYS A 304 -10.23 -17.94 16.74
CA LYS A 304 -9.44 -17.07 15.86
C LYS A 304 -9.59 -15.58 16.15
N LEU A 305 -10.81 -15.13 16.47
CA LEU A 305 -11.03 -13.72 16.79
C LEU A 305 -10.48 -13.34 18.16
N GLN A 306 -10.35 -14.27 19.12
CA GLN A 306 -9.95 -13.95 20.50
C GLN A 306 -10.84 -12.85 21.11
N MET A 307 -12.12 -13.16 21.35
CA MET A 307 -13.17 -12.23 21.78
C MET A 307 -12.91 -11.49 23.12
N GLY A 308 -11.79 -11.75 23.79
CA GLY A 308 -11.30 -10.98 24.93
C GLY A 308 -10.69 -9.63 24.57
N MET A 309 -10.22 -9.43 23.33
CA MET A 309 -9.65 -8.16 22.88
C MET A 309 -10.73 -7.22 22.32
N LEU A 310 -10.67 -5.93 22.68
CA LEU A 310 -11.62 -4.92 22.17
C LEU A 310 -11.58 -4.81 20.64
N GLN A 311 -10.37 -4.82 20.06
CA GLN A 311 -10.20 -4.69 18.61
C GLN A 311 -10.90 -5.83 17.85
N SER A 312 -10.79 -7.06 18.36
CA SER A 312 -11.44 -8.23 17.77
C SER A 312 -12.95 -8.14 17.80
N ARG A 313 -13.54 -7.58 18.87
CA ARG A 313 -14.98 -7.32 18.93
C ARG A 313 -15.42 -6.29 17.90
N LEU A 314 -14.67 -5.20 17.73
CA LEU A 314 -14.95 -4.19 16.71
C LEU A 314 -14.83 -4.77 15.29
N ASP A 315 -13.85 -5.64 15.06
CA ASP A 315 -13.69 -6.33 13.78
C ASP A 315 -14.85 -7.30 13.53
N ALA A 316 -15.29 -8.04 14.54
CA ALA A 316 -16.47 -8.90 14.46
C ALA A 316 -17.76 -8.11 14.19
N GLU A 317 -17.95 -6.96 14.83
CA GLU A 317 -19.10 -6.07 14.59
C GLU A 317 -19.09 -5.53 13.16
N PHE A 318 -17.91 -5.11 12.68
CA PHE A 318 -17.73 -4.67 11.30
C PHE A 318 -18.13 -5.78 10.32
N LEU A 319 -17.68 -7.02 10.56
CA LEU A 319 -18.04 -8.16 9.71
C LEU A 319 -19.52 -8.49 9.80
N LEU A 320 -20.12 -8.48 11.00
CA LEU A 320 -21.54 -8.75 11.19
C LEU A 320 -22.40 -7.78 10.35
N ALA A 321 -22.09 -6.49 10.36
CA ALA A 321 -22.80 -5.49 9.55
C ALA A 321 -22.77 -5.81 8.04
N HIS A 322 -21.60 -6.24 7.52
CA HIS A 322 -21.45 -6.64 6.11
C HIS A 322 -22.21 -7.93 5.81
N MET A 323 -22.15 -8.92 6.70
CA MET A 323 -22.86 -10.19 6.55
C MET A 323 -24.39 -10.00 6.57
N CYS A 324 -24.89 -9.09 7.41
CA CYS A 324 -26.30 -8.68 7.44
C CYS A 324 -26.73 -8.06 6.11
N SER A 325 -25.91 -7.19 5.52
CA SER A 325 -26.20 -6.55 4.22
C SER A 325 -26.31 -7.57 3.08
N VAL A 326 -25.49 -8.63 3.13
CA VAL A 326 -25.55 -9.73 2.17
C VAL A 326 -26.68 -10.71 2.50
N LYS A 327 -27.20 -10.74 3.74
CA LYS A 327 -28.11 -11.77 4.29
C LYS A 327 -27.46 -13.16 4.33
N PHE A 328 -26.23 -13.24 4.81
CA PHE A 328 -25.52 -14.51 4.96
C PHE A 328 -25.82 -15.15 6.32
N LYS A 329 -26.95 -15.87 6.39
CA LYS A 329 -27.51 -16.40 7.66
C LYS A 329 -26.49 -17.15 8.52
N GLU A 330 -25.71 -18.07 7.94
CA GLU A 330 -24.72 -18.89 8.68
C GLU A 330 -23.72 -18.02 9.47
N TRP A 331 -23.14 -17.02 8.82
CA TRP A 331 -22.20 -16.08 9.44
C TRP A 331 -22.87 -15.13 10.42
N ILE A 332 -24.09 -14.66 10.10
CA ILE A 332 -24.85 -13.78 10.98
C ILE A 332 -25.09 -14.50 12.31
N VAL A 333 -25.55 -15.76 12.30
CA VAL A 333 -25.77 -16.53 13.54
C VAL A 333 -24.47 -16.63 14.32
N VAL A 334 -23.38 -17.08 13.71
CA VAL A 334 -22.10 -17.25 14.42
C VAL A 334 -21.58 -15.94 15.03
N LEU A 335 -21.49 -14.87 14.23
CA LEU A 335 -20.95 -13.60 14.71
C LEU A 335 -21.89 -12.94 15.73
N ALA A 336 -23.21 -13.03 15.55
CA ALA A 336 -24.16 -12.48 16.51
C ALA A 336 -24.17 -13.27 17.83
N THR A 337 -23.95 -14.59 17.81
CA THR A 337 -23.74 -15.40 19.03
C THR A 337 -22.47 -14.97 19.76
N LEU A 338 -21.32 -14.89 19.07
CA LEU A 338 -20.05 -14.46 19.68
C LEU A 338 -20.12 -13.05 20.26
N LEU A 339 -20.84 -12.13 19.59
CA LEU A 339 -21.06 -10.77 20.05
C LEU A 339 -22.23 -10.63 21.02
N ARG A 340 -22.97 -11.71 21.27
CA ARG A 340 -24.15 -11.76 22.13
C ARG A 340 -25.21 -10.71 21.76
N ARG A 341 -25.46 -10.55 20.45
CA ARG A 341 -26.42 -9.59 19.88
C ARG A 341 -27.80 -10.22 19.76
N SER A 342 -28.58 -10.18 20.84
CA SER A 342 -29.93 -10.77 20.90
C SER A 342 -30.88 -10.21 19.84
N GLU A 343 -30.83 -8.91 19.55
CA GLU A 343 -31.74 -8.25 18.60
C GLU A 343 -31.57 -8.79 17.17
N VAL A 344 -30.32 -9.02 16.74
CA VAL A 344 -30.00 -9.53 15.41
C VAL A 344 -30.42 -11.00 15.28
N LEU A 345 -30.22 -11.79 16.35
CA LEU A 345 -30.65 -13.18 16.39
C LEU A 345 -32.18 -13.30 16.40
N LEU A 346 -32.87 -12.43 17.15
CA LEU A 346 -34.34 -12.39 17.20
C LEU A 346 -34.93 -12.13 15.80
N ASP A 347 -34.44 -11.11 15.08
CA ASP A 347 -34.89 -10.79 13.72
C ASP A 347 -34.67 -11.95 12.73
N LEU A 348 -33.60 -12.71 12.94
CA LEU A 348 -33.29 -13.87 12.11
C LEU A 348 -34.22 -15.07 12.41
N PHE A 349 -34.54 -15.31 13.68
CA PHE A 349 -35.29 -16.47 14.14
C PHE A 349 -36.80 -16.28 14.11
N GLN A 350 -37.31 -15.05 14.25
CA GLN A 350 -38.75 -14.77 14.27
C GLN A 350 -39.48 -15.30 13.03
N HIS A 351 -38.79 -15.36 11.89
CA HIS A 351 -39.32 -15.85 10.63
C HIS A 351 -38.93 -17.30 10.29
N ASP A 352 -38.13 -17.97 11.15
CA ASP A 352 -37.62 -19.31 10.90
C ASP A 352 -37.45 -20.11 12.22
N MET A 353 -38.58 -20.55 12.78
CA MET A 353 -38.61 -21.34 14.02
C MET A 353 -37.90 -22.69 13.93
N ARG A 354 -37.65 -23.20 12.71
CA ARG A 354 -36.85 -24.42 12.53
C ARG A 354 -35.38 -24.14 12.79
N LEU A 355 -34.89 -23.01 12.28
CA LEU A 355 -33.53 -22.53 12.55
C LEU A 355 -33.33 -22.24 14.04
N TRP A 356 -34.31 -21.63 14.72
CA TRP A 356 -34.29 -21.45 16.18
C TRP A 356 -34.11 -22.77 16.93
N LYS A 357 -34.95 -23.77 16.64
CA LYS A 357 -34.88 -25.09 17.29
C LYS A 357 -33.53 -25.76 17.08
N ALA A 358 -33.01 -25.74 15.85
CA ALA A 358 -31.70 -26.30 15.55
C ALA A 358 -30.56 -25.58 16.30
N TYR A 359 -30.61 -24.24 16.36
CA TYR A 359 -29.67 -23.41 17.10
C TYR A 359 -29.69 -23.71 18.61
N SER A 360 -30.88 -23.71 19.21
CA SER A 360 -31.09 -23.95 20.64
C SER A 360 -30.60 -25.35 21.06
N ILE A 361 -31.00 -26.39 20.31
CA ILE A 361 -30.54 -27.77 20.57
C ILE A 361 -29.01 -27.86 20.47
N THR A 362 -28.40 -27.22 19.47
CA THR A 362 -26.95 -27.28 19.28
C THR A 362 -26.22 -26.64 20.46
N LEU A 363 -26.60 -25.43 20.88
CA LEU A 363 -25.98 -24.75 22.01
C LEU A 363 -26.18 -25.50 23.35
N GLN A 364 -27.34 -26.10 23.57
CA GLN A 364 -27.62 -26.91 24.78
C GLN A 364 -26.85 -28.23 24.79
N SER A 365 -26.63 -28.84 23.62
CA SER A 365 -25.96 -30.15 23.51
C SER A 365 -24.44 -30.10 23.74
N HIS A 366 -23.82 -28.93 23.56
CA HIS A 366 -22.37 -28.76 23.65
C HIS A 366 -21.97 -28.04 24.94
N LEU A 367 -21.29 -28.75 25.85
CA LEU A 367 -20.81 -28.21 27.13
C LEU A 367 -19.92 -26.96 26.98
N ALA A 368 -19.17 -26.86 25.88
CA ALA A 368 -18.31 -25.71 25.59
C ALA A 368 -19.09 -24.40 25.38
N PHE A 369 -20.40 -24.47 25.11
CA PHE A 369 -21.25 -23.31 24.84
C PHE A 369 -22.12 -22.92 26.05
N SER A 370 -21.75 -23.37 27.26
CA SER A 370 -22.41 -23.00 28.51
C SER A 370 -22.51 -21.48 28.71
N GLU A 371 -21.53 -20.73 28.20
CA GLU A 371 -21.46 -19.27 28.28
C GLU A 371 -22.55 -18.51 27.51
N TYR A 372 -23.29 -19.19 26.63
CA TYR A 372 -24.39 -18.61 25.83
C TYR A 372 -25.78 -19.05 26.32
N HIS A 373 -25.90 -19.79 27.42
CA HIS A 373 -27.20 -20.28 27.90
C HIS A 373 -28.11 -19.15 28.39
N ASP A 374 -27.55 -18.10 28.98
CA ASP A 374 -28.28 -16.90 29.36
C ASP A 374 -28.83 -16.13 28.14
N LEU A 375 -28.07 -16.10 27.04
CA LEU A 375 -28.53 -15.56 25.75
C LEU A 375 -29.69 -16.41 25.17
N LEU A 376 -29.66 -17.73 25.35
CA LEU A 376 -30.75 -18.60 24.92
C LEU A 376 -32.04 -18.33 25.69
N GLU A 377 -31.95 -18.17 27.01
CA GLU A 377 -33.10 -17.87 27.87
C GLU A 377 -33.75 -16.54 27.47
N ASP A 378 -32.95 -15.48 27.27
CA ASP A 378 -33.44 -14.17 26.81
C ASP A 378 -34.11 -14.25 25.43
N LEU A 379 -33.58 -15.05 24.50
CA LEU A 379 -34.16 -15.24 23.18
C LEU A 379 -35.47 -16.04 23.21
N GLU A 380 -35.57 -17.08 24.04
CA GLU A 380 -36.80 -17.89 24.20
C GLU A 380 -37.93 -17.05 24.78
N GLU A 381 -37.65 -16.20 25.77
CA GLU A 381 -38.63 -15.26 26.34
C GLU A 381 -39.14 -14.27 25.28
N LYS A 382 -38.22 -13.67 24.51
CA LYS A 382 -38.56 -12.70 23.45
C LYS A 382 -39.34 -13.35 22.31
N LEU A 383 -38.94 -14.52 21.82
CA LEU A 383 -39.66 -15.23 20.76
C LEU A 383 -41.07 -15.64 21.20
N SER A 384 -41.23 -16.09 22.45
CA SER A 384 -42.53 -16.41 23.03
C SER A 384 -43.43 -15.17 23.12
N SER A 385 -42.86 -14.00 23.45
CA SER A 385 -43.60 -12.74 23.52
C SER A 385 -44.12 -12.29 22.15
N VAL A 386 -43.34 -12.49 21.09
CA VAL A 386 -43.71 -12.13 19.70
C VAL A 386 -44.80 -13.07 19.17
N ALA A 387 -44.70 -14.38 19.43
CA ALA A 387 -45.74 -15.33 19.03
C ALA A 387 -47.11 -15.01 19.66
N ASN A 388 -47.12 -14.61 20.93
CA ASN A 388 -48.34 -14.20 21.64
C ASN A 388 -48.95 -12.88 21.12
N LEU A 389 -48.18 -12.06 20.41
CA LEU A 389 -48.63 -10.81 19.80
C LEU A 389 -49.20 -11.02 18.38
N GLU A 390 -48.72 -12.03 17.65
CA GLU A 390 -49.24 -12.37 16.31
C GLU A 390 -50.55 -13.18 16.35
N GLU A 391 -50.87 -13.85 17.46
CA GLU A 391 -52.13 -14.57 17.67
C GLU A 391 -53.31 -13.68 18.11
N LYS A 392 -53.08 -12.39 18.34
CA LYS A 392 -54.12 -11.37 18.65
C LYS A 392 -54.37 -10.46 17.46
#